data_AF-A0A2S7JRA3-F1
#
_entry.id   AF-A0A2S7JRA3-F1
#
_cell.length_a   1.000
_cell.length_b   1.000
_cell.length_c   1.000
_cell.angle_alpha   90.00
_cell.angle_beta   90.00
_cell.angle_gamma   90.00
#
_symmetry.space_group_name_H-M   'P 1'
#
loop_
_entity.id
_entity.type
_entity.pdbx_description
1 polymer ?
#
loop_
_entity_poly.entity_id
_entity_poly.type
_entity_poly.pdbx_seq_one_letter_code
_entity_poly.pdbx_strand_id
1 'polypeptide(L)'
;MKRVFCVVVLMCAAITASAVERVFIPLSPTEFSEGFNRAARFYKLKYRLPFWPAKTGKFSAIIAPGITVAVVGIDKGDAIDRITINCKVPDGCEQGIVAAALAVDPNIDMKAFGTYMAQRLQGQMEGQSMQQNGIYYFVDAGKKAGGIEMIIEANDEND
;
A
#
# COMPACT_ATOMS: atom_id res chain seq x y z
N MET A 1 64.18 -2.12 -33.92
CA MET A 1 62.76 -1.71 -33.99
C MET A 1 61.94 -2.69 -33.15
N LYS A 2 61.42 -2.30 -31.99
CA LYS A 2 60.58 -3.17 -31.14
C LYS A 2 59.45 -2.33 -30.57
N ARG A 3 58.22 -2.75 -30.88
CA ARG A 3 56.97 -2.01 -30.69
C ARG A 3 56.54 -2.07 -29.23
N VAL A 4 56.21 -0.91 -28.65
CA VAL A 4 55.62 -0.77 -27.33
C VAL A 4 54.14 -1.16 -27.43
N PHE A 5 53.73 -2.22 -26.74
CA PHE A 5 52.33 -2.61 -26.60
C PHE A 5 51.71 -1.78 -25.46
N CYS A 6 50.84 -0.85 -25.82
CA CYS A 6 50.02 -0.12 -24.86
C CYS A 6 48.87 -1.02 -24.43
N VAL A 7 48.95 -1.58 -23.22
CA VAL A 7 47.85 -2.33 -22.61
C VAL A 7 46.87 -1.31 -22.04
N VAL A 8 45.78 -1.06 -22.76
CA VAL A 8 44.66 -0.26 -22.27
C VAL A 8 43.89 -1.14 -21.29
N VAL A 9 44.06 -0.89 -19.99
CA VAL A 9 43.25 -1.49 -18.93
C VAL A 9 41.88 -0.80 -18.96
N LEU A 10 40.88 -1.51 -19.46
CA LEU A 10 39.48 -1.09 -19.44
C LEU A 10 38.97 -1.21 -17.99
N MET A 11 38.86 -0.10 -17.27
CA MET A 11 38.18 -0.07 -15.97
C MET A 11 36.66 -0.18 -16.20
N CYS A 12 36.13 -1.40 -16.08
CA CYS A 12 34.68 -1.59 -15.92
C CYS A 12 34.28 -1.07 -14.53
N ALA A 13 33.67 0.11 -14.47
CA ALA A 13 32.95 0.55 -13.29
C ALA A 13 31.67 -0.30 -13.16
N ALA A 14 31.70 -1.32 -12.31
CA ALA A 14 30.50 -2.04 -11.91
C ALA A 14 29.68 -1.12 -10.99
N ILE A 15 28.63 -0.51 -11.53
CA ILE A 15 27.60 0.15 -10.74
C ILE A 15 26.82 -0.96 -10.03
N THR A 16 27.21 -1.29 -8.81
CA THR A 16 26.39 -2.13 -7.94
C THR A 16 25.16 -1.32 -7.54
N ALA A 17 24.07 -1.49 -8.28
CA ALA A 17 22.74 -1.16 -7.78
C ALA A 17 22.49 -2.10 -6.58
N SER A 18 22.79 -1.63 -5.38
CA SER A 18 22.32 -2.27 -4.16
C SER A 18 20.81 -2.37 -4.26
N ALA A 19 20.30 -3.59 -4.44
CA ALA A 19 18.87 -3.85 -4.43
C ALA A 19 18.35 -3.40 -3.06
N VAL A 20 17.58 -2.31 -3.04
CA VAL A 20 16.88 -1.86 -1.84
C VAL A 20 16.00 -3.02 -1.40
N GLU A 21 16.27 -3.56 -0.22
CA GLU A 21 15.50 -4.64 0.38
C GLU A 21 14.10 -4.09 0.66
N ARG A 22 13.12 -4.47 -0.17
CA ARG A 22 11.76 -3.97 0.02
C ARG A 22 11.16 -4.62 1.26
N VAL A 23 10.77 -3.79 2.22
CA VAL A 23 9.98 -4.19 3.37
C VAL A 23 8.55 -4.48 2.92
N PHE A 24 7.96 -5.54 3.46
CA PHE A 24 6.61 -5.98 3.11
C PHE A 24 5.70 -6.00 4.33
N ILE A 25 4.39 -5.90 4.09
CA ILE A 25 3.41 -6.04 5.15
C ILE A 25 3.36 -7.52 5.54
N PRO A 26 3.68 -7.90 6.80
CA PRO A 26 3.74 -9.29 7.24
C PRO A 26 2.32 -9.83 7.50
N LEU A 27 1.51 -9.87 6.44
CA LEU A 27 0.10 -10.23 6.44
C LEU A 27 -0.20 -10.96 5.13
N SER A 28 -0.85 -12.12 5.21
CA SER A 28 -1.32 -12.82 4.03
C SER A 28 -2.56 -12.15 3.40
N PRO A 29 -2.83 -12.37 2.10
CA PRO A 29 -4.10 -11.97 1.48
C PRO A 29 -5.34 -12.50 2.21
N THR A 30 -5.25 -13.71 2.78
CA THR A 30 -6.32 -14.28 3.61
C THR A 30 -6.56 -13.44 4.85
N GLU A 31 -5.53 -13.23 5.66
CA GLU A 31 -5.65 -12.45 6.90
C GLU A 31 -6.12 -11.03 6.64
N PHE A 32 -5.67 -10.40 5.55
CA PHE A 32 -6.16 -9.09 5.14
C PHE A 32 -7.66 -9.12 4.81
N SER A 33 -8.10 -10.02 3.93
CA SER A 33 -9.51 -10.08 3.52
C SER A 33 -10.45 -10.37 4.70
N GLU A 34 -10.02 -11.21 5.64
CA GLU A 34 -10.76 -11.50 6.86
C GLU A 34 -10.72 -10.33 7.86
N GLY A 35 -9.56 -9.71 8.06
CA GLY A 35 -9.35 -8.54 8.90
C GLY A 35 -10.21 -7.36 8.46
N PHE A 36 -10.24 -7.09 7.16
CA PHE A 36 -11.12 -6.10 6.55
C PHE A 36 -12.59 -6.41 6.87
N ASN A 37 -13.01 -7.66 6.67
CA ASN A 37 -14.38 -8.07 6.94
C ASN A 37 -14.72 -8.01 8.43
N ARG A 38 -13.76 -8.27 9.33
CA ARG A 38 -13.92 -8.10 10.79
C ARG A 38 -14.11 -6.62 11.15
N ALA A 39 -13.24 -5.74 10.66
CA ALA A 39 -13.34 -4.29 10.86
C ALA A 39 -14.69 -3.77 10.33
N ALA A 40 -15.05 -4.15 9.10
CA ALA A 40 -16.31 -3.75 8.50
C ALA A 40 -17.54 -4.22 9.31
N ARG A 41 -17.51 -5.41 9.93
CA ARG A 41 -18.58 -5.84 10.84
C ARG A 41 -18.61 -5.03 12.13
N PHE A 42 -17.45 -4.81 12.76
CA PHE A 42 -17.34 -4.08 14.02
C PHE A 42 -17.90 -2.66 13.89
N TYR A 43 -17.56 -1.97 12.80
CA TYR A 43 -18.04 -0.62 12.49
C TYR A 43 -19.39 -0.60 11.74
N LYS A 44 -20.09 -1.74 11.64
CA LYS A 44 -21.39 -1.88 10.95
C LYS A 44 -21.40 -1.36 9.50
N LEU A 45 -20.25 -1.47 8.82
CA LEU A 45 -20.09 -1.14 7.41
C LEU A 45 -20.67 -2.26 6.54
N LYS A 46 -21.22 -1.88 5.38
CA LYS A 46 -21.82 -2.83 4.41
C LYS A 46 -20.78 -3.55 3.54
N TYR A 47 -19.53 -3.12 3.57
CA TYR A 47 -18.48 -3.59 2.66
C TYR A 47 -17.96 -4.96 3.03
N ARG A 48 -17.78 -5.82 2.02
CA ARG A 48 -17.18 -7.14 2.21
C ARG A 48 -16.22 -7.46 1.08
N LEU A 49 -15.09 -8.03 1.44
CA LEU A 49 -14.19 -8.69 0.50
C LEU A 49 -14.58 -10.17 0.38
N PRO A 50 -14.43 -10.76 -0.81
CA PRO A 50 -14.45 -12.21 -0.93
C PRO A 50 -13.24 -12.80 -0.20
N PHE A 51 -13.28 -14.10 0.08
CA PHE A 51 -12.11 -14.81 0.57
C PHE A 51 -10.98 -14.74 -0.47
N TRP A 52 -9.80 -14.30 -0.05
CA TRP A 52 -8.60 -14.35 -0.86
C TRP A 52 -7.65 -15.41 -0.29
N PRO A 53 -7.22 -16.40 -1.07
CA PRO A 53 -6.30 -17.41 -0.59
C PRO A 53 -4.91 -16.81 -0.34
N ALA A 54 -4.21 -17.31 0.68
CA ALA A 54 -2.80 -17.02 0.94
C ALA A 54 -1.94 -17.60 -0.18
N LYS A 55 -1.79 -16.82 -1.26
CA LYS A 55 -0.98 -17.13 -2.44
C LYS A 55 -0.38 -15.86 -3.01
N THR A 56 0.73 -16.00 -3.72
CA THR A 56 1.29 -14.90 -4.52
C THR A 56 0.35 -14.54 -5.67
N GLY A 57 0.18 -13.23 -5.92
CA GLY A 57 -0.61 -12.72 -7.02
C GLY A 57 -1.37 -11.45 -6.68
N LYS A 58 -2.05 -10.90 -7.68
CA LYS A 58 -2.93 -9.73 -7.52
C LYS A 58 -4.33 -10.21 -7.20
N PHE A 59 -4.91 -9.69 -6.13
CA PHE A 59 -6.30 -9.90 -5.76
C PHE A 59 -7.02 -8.56 -5.81
N SER A 60 -8.25 -8.55 -6.29
CA SER A 60 -9.06 -7.33 -6.31
C SER A 60 -10.54 -7.66 -6.22
N ALA A 61 -11.30 -6.77 -5.58
CA ALA A 61 -12.73 -6.87 -5.49
C ALA A 61 -13.37 -5.47 -5.43
N ILE A 62 -14.56 -5.37 -6.02
CA ILE A 62 -15.43 -4.20 -5.88
C ILE A 62 -16.25 -4.42 -4.60
N ILE A 63 -16.12 -3.52 -3.64
CA ILE A 63 -16.82 -3.61 -2.34
C ILE A 63 -18.10 -2.77 -2.30
N ALA A 64 -18.20 -1.79 -3.21
CA ALA A 64 -19.36 -0.95 -3.46
C ALA A 64 -19.23 -0.30 -4.84
N PRO A 65 -20.33 0.23 -5.43
CA PRO A 65 -20.26 0.95 -6.70
C PRO A 65 -19.18 2.03 -6.69
N GLY A 66 -18.20 1.90 -7.57
CA GLY A 66 -17.09 2.86 -7.68
C GLY A 66 -15.96 2.71 -6.64
N ILE A 67 -16.01 1.70 -5.75
CA ILE A 67 -14.97 1.45 -4.74
C ILE A 67 -14.37 0.05 -4.93
N THR A 68 -13.08 0.01 -5.25
CA THR A 68 -12.31 -1.21 -5.47
C THR A 68 -11.19 -1.31 -4.46
N VAL A 69 -11.01 -2.48 -3.87
CA VAL A 69 -9.84 -2.82 -3.06
C VAL A 69 -9.00 -3.81 -3.85
N ALA A 70 -7.68 -3.65 -3.81
CA ALA A 70 -6.72 -4.54 -4.43
C ALA A 70 -5.53 -4.78 -3.50
N VAL A 71 -4.96 -5.98 -3.55
CA VAL A 71 -3.73 -6.33 -2.84
C VAL A 71 -2.81 -7.13 -3.74
N VAL A 72 -1.50 -7.06 -3.47
CA VAL A 72 -0.48 -7.85 -4.14
C VAL A 72 0.15 -8.79 -3.11
N GLY A 73 -0.28 -10.05 -3.11
CA GLY A 73 0.32 -11.10 -2.30
C GLY A 73 1.68 -11.51 -2.88
N ILE A 74 2.65 -11.70 -2.02
CA ILE A 74 4.05 -12.07 -2.33
C ILE A 74 4.52 -13.14 -1.34
N ASP A 75 5.78 -13.55 -1.44
CA ASP A 75 6.40 -14.55 -0.56
C ASP A 75 5.51 -15.78 -0.34
N LYS A 76 5.13 -16.45 -1.45
CA LYS A 76 4.22 -17.61 -1.47
C LYS A 76 2.83 -17.39 -0.86
N GLY A 77 2.48 -16.17 -0.50
CA GLY A 77 1.21 -15.80 0.09
C GLY A 77 1.30 -15.36 1.56
N ASP A 78 2.50 -15.31 2.14
CA ASP A 78 2.69 -15.00 3.57
C ASP A 78 2.87 -13.49 3.83
N ALA A 79 3.02 -12.68 2.78
CA ALA A 79 3.13 -11.23 2.88
C ALA A 79 2.38 -10.48 1.77
N ILE A 80 2.15 -9.19 1.99
CA ILE A 80 1.57 -8.27 1.01
C ILE A 80 2.59 -7.16 0.69
N ASP A 81 2.81 -6.93 -0.60
CA ASP A 81 3.67 -5.85 -1.11
C ASP A 81 2.95 -4.50 -1.02
N ARG A 82 1.70 -4.46 -1.48
CA ARG A 82 0.88 -3.25 -1.54
C ARG A 82 -0.59 -3.57 -1.40
N ILE A 83 -1.30 -2.66 -0.74
CA ILE A 83 -2.76 -2.58 -0.71
C ILE A 83 -3.17 -1.26 -1.36
N THR A 84 -4.20 -1.30 -2.20
CA THR A 84 -4.73 -0.12 -2.87
C THR A 84 -6.24 -0.07 -2.77
N ILE A 85 -6.77 1.08 -2.37
CA ILE A 85 -8.20 1.36 -2.34
C ILE A 85 -8.45 2.48 -3.35
N ASN A 86 -9.21 2.17 -4.39
CA ASN A 86 -9.54 3.08 -5.47
C ASN A 86 -11.02 3.46 -5.40
N CYS A 87 -11.29 4.75 -5.24
CA CYS A 87 -12.64 5.31 -5.12
C CYS A 87 -12.90 6.30 -6.26
N LYS A 88 -13.79 5.94 -7.18
CA LYS A 88 -14.28 6.83 -8.24
C LYS A 88 -15.34 7.82 -7.75
N VAL A 89 -15.95 7.53 -6.59
CA VAL A 89 -16.92 8.38 -5.91
C VAL A 89 -16.48 8.59 -4.47
N PRO A 90 -16.66 9.80 -3.90
CA PRO A 90 -16.25 10.09 -2.53
C PRO A 90 -17.12 9.35 -1.50
N ASP A 91 -18.40 9.16 -1.81
CA ASP A 91 -19.38 8.59 -0.88
C ASP A 91 -18.98 7.18 -0.44
N GLY A 92 -18.68 7.05 0.87
CA GLY A 92 -18.32 5.79 1.49
C GLY A 92 -16.86 5.34 1.25
N CYS A 93 -16.05 6.09 0.50
CA CYS A 93 -14.64 5.78 0.31
C CYS A 93 -13.88 5.69 1.64
N GLU A 94 -14.14 6.64 2.55
CA GLU A 94 -13.56 6.69 3.89
C GLU A 94 -13.81 5.38 4.66
N GLN A 95 -15.01 4.81 4.56
CA GLN A 95 -15.35 3.57 5.26
C GLN A 95 -14.53 2.37 4.74
N GLY A 96 -14.27 2.31 3.43
CA GLY A 96 -13.43 1.28 2.83
C GLY A 96 -11.96 1.46 3.23
N ILE A 97 -11.49 2.70 3.25
CA ILE A 97 -10.15 3.09 3.71
C ILE A 97 -9.94 2.70 5.18
N VAL A 98 -10.87 3.07 6.07
CA VAL A 98 -10.79 2.74 7.51
C VAL A 98 -10.78 1.23 7.73
N ALA A 99 -11.64 0.48 7.03
CA ALA A 99 -11.65 -0.97 7.14
C ALA A 99 -10.34 -1.62 6.67
N ALA A 100 -9.71 -1.08 5.61
CA ALA A 100 -8.41 -1.55 5.13
C ALA A 100 -7.28 -1.17 6.10
N ALA A 101 -7.27 0.05 6.63
CA ALA A 101 -6.27 0.49 7.60
C ALA A 101 -6.28 -0.39 8.87
N LEU A 102 -7.46 -0.66 9.41
CA LEU A 102 -7.64 -1.54 10.58
C LEU A 102 -7.35 -3.03 10.29
N ALA A 103 -7.47 -3.46 9.03
CA ALA A 103 -7.09 -4.82 8.65
C ALA A 103 -5.57 -5.02 8.70
N VAL A 104 -4.81 -3.96 8.41
CA VAL A 104 -3.35 -3.97 8.37
C VAL A 104 -2.75 -3.63 9.72
N ASP A 105 -3.29 -2.60 10.37
CA ASP A 105 -2.87 -2.13 11.69
C ASP A 105 -4.08 -2.06 12.62
N PRO A 106 -4.35 -3.13 13.38
CA PRO A 106 -5.43 -3.15 14.37
C PRO A 106 -5.25 -2.13 15.51
N ASN A 107 -4.04 -1.60 15.69
CA ASN A 107 -3.68 -0.66 16.76
C ASN A 107 -3.48 0.77 16.25
N ILE A 108 -3.93 1.06 15.03
CA ILE A 108 -3.84 2.41 14.45
C ILE A 108 -4.56 3.43 15.33
N ASP A 109 -3.98 4.62 15.47
CA ASP A 109 -4.62 5.72 16.18
C ASP A 109 -5.65 6.34 15.25
N MET A 110 -6.91 5.93 15.45
CA MET A 110 -8.03 6.38 14.62
C MET A 110 -8.24 7.91 14.66
N LYS A 111 -7.81 8.60 15.72
CA LYS A 111 -7.91 10.06 15.79
C LYS A 111 -6.85 10.71 14.91
N ALA A 112 -5.61 10.22 14.97
CA ALA A 112 -4.53 10.68 14.11
C ALA A 112 -4.83 10.38 12.63
N PHE A 113 -5.26 9.14 12.35
CA PHE A 113 -5.66 8.71 11.01
C PHE A 113 -6.83 9.53 10.44
N GLY A 114 -7.89 9.75 11.23
CA GLY A 114 -9.02 10.58 10.82
C GLY A 114 -8.62 12.04 10.54
N THR A 115 -7.70 12.59 11.33
CA THR A 115 -7.16 13.95 11.11
C THR A 115 -6.37 14.02 9.81
N TYR A 116 -5.47 13.05 9.58
CA TYR A 116 -4.72 12.94 8.33
C TYR A 116 -5.66 12.83 7.11
N MET A 117 -6.64 11.93 7.16
CA MET A 117 -7.64 11.76 6.09
C MET A 117 -8.39 13.07 5.80
N ALA A 118 -8.88 13.75 6.83
CA ALA A 118 -9.59 15.02 6.67
C ALA A 118 -8.71 16.10 6.01
N GLN A 119 -7.44 16.23 6.44
CA GLN A 119 -6.49 17.19 5.88
C GLN A 119 -6.13 16.86 4.43
N ARG A 120 -5.94 15.58 4.08
CA ARG A 120 -5.67 15.16 2.69
C ARG A 120 -6.85 15.41 1.77
N LEU A 121 -8.07 15.09 2.19
CA LEU A 121 -9.27 15.30 1.40
C LEU A 121 -9.61 16.79 1.21
N GLN A 122 -9.17 17.65 2.13
CA GLN A 122 -9.27 19.12 2.01
C GLN A 122 -8.13 19.75 1.20
N GLY A 123 -7.18 18.96 0.68
CA GLY A 123 -6.03 19.46 -0.09
C GLY A 123 -4.97 20.19 0.73
N GLN A 124 -4.99 20.09 2.06
CA GLN A 124 -4.07 20.81 2.96
C GLN A 124 -2.69 20.15 3.07
N MET A 125 -2.57 18.90 2.62
CA MET A 125 -1.37 18.06 2.77
C MET A 125 -1.03 17.33 1.46
N GLU A 126 -1.08 18.02 0.31
CA GLU A 126 -0.72 17.41 -0.98
C GLU A 126 0.67 16.73 -0.89
N GLY A 127 0.74 15.43 -1.24
CA GLY A 127 1.98 14.66 -1.26
C GLY A 127 2.46 14.09 0.08
N GLN A 128 1.81 14.40 1.21
CA GLN A 128 2.24 13.88 2.51
C GLN A 128 1.58 12.54 2.84
N SER A 129 2.36 11.65 3.45
CA SER A 129 1.89 10.38 4.00
C SER A 129 1.76 10.43 5.51
N MET A 130 1.06 9.45 6.05
CA MET A 130 1.08 9.15 7.48
C MET A 130 1.85 7.85 7.67
N GLN A 131 2.70 7.77 8.69
CA GLN A 131 3.37 6.55 9.10
C GLN A 131 2.94 6.19 10.51
N GLN A 132 2.56 4.93 10.73
CA GLN A 132 2.23 4.43 12.05
C GLN A 132 2.50 2.92 12.11
N ASN A 133 3.08 2.46 13.23
CA ASN A 133 3.33 1.03 13.51
C ASN A 133 4.04 0.27 12.35
N GLY A 134 4.99 0.92 11.67
CA GLY A 134 5.71 0.33 10.54
C GLY A 134 4.90 0.25 9.24
N ILE A 135 3.77 0.95 9.15
CA ILE A 135 2.90 1.01 7.97
C ILE A 135 2.85 2.44 7.44
N TYR A 136 2.97 2.56 6.12
CA TYR A 136 2.90 3.78 5.36
C TYR A 136 1.51 3.92 4.72
N TYR A 137 0.84 5.04 4.96
CA TYR A 137 -0.47 5.38 4.42
C TYR A 137 -0.36 6.62 3.54
N PHE A 138 -0.74 6.49 2.27
CA PHE A 138 -0.74 7.60 1.33
C PHE A 138 -2.08 7.73 0.62
N VAL A 139 -2.62 8.94 0.57
CA VAL A 139 -3.91 9.24 -0.07
C VAL A 139 -3.74 10.26 -1.18
N ASP A 140 -4.01 9.90 -2.42
CA ASP A 140 -4.14 10.86 -3.52
C ASP A 140 -5.62 11.27 -3.68
N ALA A 141 -5.95 12.47 -3.19
CA ALA A 141 -7.25 13.11 -3.39
C ALA A 141 -7.26 13.90 -4.71
N GLY A 142 -7.17 13.18 -5.83
CA GLY A 142 -7.65 13.58 -7.14
C GLY A 142 -7.35 14.99 -7.67
N LYS A 143 -6.15 15.19 -8.22
CA LYS A 143 -6.00 15.88 -9.53
C LYS A 143 -5.54 14.95 -10.66
N LYS A 144 -4.85 13.84 -10.33
CA LYS A 144 -4.29 12.87 -11.32
C LYS A 144 -5.05 11.54 -11.42
N ALA A 145 -5.67 11.08 -10.34
CA ALA A 145 -6.32 9.75 -10.27
C ALA A 145 -7.78 9.71 -10.75
N GLY A 146 -8.43 10.86 -11.01
CA GLY A 146 -9.85 10.90 -11.37
C GLY A 146 -10.80 10.43 -10.24
N GLY A 147 -10.32 10.43 -8.99
CA GLY A 147 -10.98 9.93 -7.79
C GLY A 147 -10.07 10.03 -6.56
N ILE A 148 -10.40 9.32 -5.48
CA ILE A 148 -9.53 9.15 -4.31
C ILE A 148 -8.83 7.80 -4.43
N GLU A 149 -7.50 7.78 -4.37
CA GLU A 149 -6.71 6.55 -4.24
C GLU A 149 -6.02 6.53 -2.89
N MET A 150 -6.08 5.41 -2.18
CA MET A 150 -5.26 5.16 -1.01
C MET A 150 -4.31 4.00 -1.28
N ILE A 151 -3.05 4.18 -0.91
CA ILE A 151 -1.99 3.19 -0.95
C ILE A 151 -1.56 2.91 0.49
N ILE A 152 -1.46 1.62 0.84
CA ILE A 152 -0.92 1.14 2.12
C ILE A 152 0.24 0.19 1.80
N GLU A 153 1.40 0.48 2.36
CA GLU A 153 2.65 -0.26 2.17
C GLU A 153 3.37 -0.40 3.52
N ALA A 154 4.32 -1.31 3.63
CA ALA A 154 5.20 -1.31 4.79
C ALA A 154 6.15 -0.11 4.73
N ASN A 155 6.45 0.46 5.90
CA ASN A 155 7.43 1.52 6.02
C ASN A 155 8.83 0.91 5.99
N ASP A 156 9.68 1.39 5.09
CA ASP A 156 11.11 1.14 5.14
C ASP A 156 11.69 2.16 6.13
N GLU A 157 12.08 1.76 7.35
CA GLU A 157 12.64 2.66 8.38
C GLU A 157 14.01 3.26 8.00
N ASN A 158 14.42 3.22 6.72
CA ASN A 158 15.72 3.67 6.21
C ASN A 158 15.71 5.03 5.48
N ASP A 159 14.67 5.86 5.62
CA ASP A 159 14.62 7.21 5.05
C ASP A 159 14.83 8.32 6.10
#